data_AF-A0A2X1PG96-F1
#
_entry.id   AF-A0A2X1PG96-F1
#
_cell.length_a   1.000
_cell.length_b   1.000
_cell.length_c   1.000
_cell.angle_alpha   90.00
_cell.angle_beta   90.00
_cell.angle_gamma   90.00
#
_symmetry.space_group_name_H-M   'P 1'
#
loop_
_entity.id
_entity.type
_entity.pdbx_description
1 polymer ?
#
loop_
_entity_poly.entity_id
_entity_poly.type
_entity_poly.pdbx_seq_one_letter_code
_entity_poly.pdbx_strand_id
1 'polypeptide(L)'
;MGCWIAQSEILFYTALSSIFQSFLNVQLSVRQCQKKAWSYTFIQFSLTVTGAVFTIALLEYYQNDLIEKRILAILLSNLVVWFFSYFFYRKNATSKKYQFKHYQSALFYILGFGLPLVLHYASFFLKGQLDRIFIYHKFSETDLGLYAIGAQLALVVSIAIQALNKAIIPYFYEALKQKKISDSTIT
;
A
#
# COMPACT_ATOMS: atom_id res chain seq x y z
N MET A 1 19.12 -3.36 6.83
CA MET A 1 20.49 -3.53 7.33
C MET A 1 21.52 -3.07 6.30
N GLY A 2 21.47 -3.51 5.03
CA GLY A 2 22.40 -3.06 3.97
C GLY A 2 22.37 -1.55 3.63
N CYS A 3 21.22 -0.88 3.68
CA CYS A 3 21.11 0.56 3.36
C CYS A 3 21.73 1.48 4.41
N TRP A 4 21.71 1.09 5.69
CA TRP A 4 22.40 1.80 6.78
C TRP A 4 23.92 1.66 6.65
N ILE A 5 24.37 0.48 6.21
CA ILE A 5 25.77 0.21 5.87
C ILE A 5 26.22 1.02 4.64
N ALA A 6 25.30 1.30 3.70
CA ALA A 6 25.55 2.15 2.52
C ALA A 6 25.42 3.66 2.79
N GLN A 7 25.35 4.10 4.06
CA GLN A 7 25.19 5.50 4.48
C GLN A 7 24.01 6.26 3.83
N SER A 8 22.97 5.53 3.38
CA SER A 8 21.77 6.16 2.79
C SER A 8 20.59 6.05 3.74
N GLU A 9 20.44 7.06 4.60
CA GLU A 9 19.35 7.14 5.59
C GLU A 9 17.97 7.13 4.93
N ILE A 10 17.83 7.83 3.80
CA ILE A 10 16.61 7.90 2.98
C ILE A 10 16.14 6.51 2.53
N LEU A 11 17.06 5.69 2.01
CA LEU A 11 16.74 4.33 1.56
C LEU A 11 16.36 3.44 2.74
N PHE A 12 17.01 3.61 3.89
CA PHE A 12 16.67 2.89 5.10
C PHE A 12 15.24 3.20 5.58
N TYR A 13 14.88 4.49 5.70
CA TYR A 13 13.52 4.88 6.10
C TYR A 13 12.47 4.40 5.10
N THR A 14 12.77 4.46 3.80
CA THR A 14 11.86 3.97 2.74
C THR A 14 11.63 2.46 2.83
N ALA A 15 12.69 1.67 3.00
CA ALA A 15 12.59 0.23 3.14
C ALA A 15 11.79 -0.16 4.39
N LEU A 16 12.06 0.51 5.52
CA LEU A 16 11.34 0.27 6.77
C LEU A 16 9.85 0.65 6.64
N SER A 17 9.56 1.80 6.02
CA SER A 17 8.20 2.25 5.76
C SER A 17 7.43 1.24 4.90
N SER A 18 8.08 0.68 3.87
CA SER A 18 7.48 -0.33 2.98
C SER A 18 7.12 -1.62 3.73
N ILE A 19 7.90 -2.02 4.73
CA ILE A 19 7.59 -3.19 5.58
C ILE A 19 6.30 -2.95 6.37
N PHE A 20 6.19 -1.82 7.06
CA PHE A 20 4.98 -1.50 7.83
C PHE A 20 3.75 -1.27 6.94
N GLN A 21 3.94 -0.63 5.78
CA GLN A 21 2.90 -0.50 4.77
C GLN A 21 2.38 -1.86 4.30
N SER A 22 3.28 -2.84 4.09
CA SER A 22 2.89 -4.20 3.72
C SER A 22 2.01 -4.85 4.81
N PHE A 23 2.38 -4.71 6.08
CA PHE A 23 1.55 -5.22 7.17
C PHE A 23 0.19 -4.53 7.27
N LEU A 24 0.12 -3.22 7.04
CA LEU A 24 -1.16 -2.50 6.97
C LEU A 24 -2.00 -2.97 5.78
N ASN A 25 -1.40 -3.19 4.61
CA ASN A 25 -2.09 -3.69 3.43
C ASN A 25 -2.71 -5.08 3.67
N VAL A 26 -1.98 -5.99 4.34
CA VAL A 26 -2.54 -7.29 4.74
C VAL A 26 -3.78 -7.10 5.63
N GLN A 27 -3.70 -6.19 6.60
CA GLN A 27 -4.81 -5.90 7.50
C GLN A 27 -6.03 -5.31 6.77
N LEU A 28 -5.82 -4.43 5.80
CA LEU A 28 -6.85 -3.86 4.96
C LEU A 28 -7.49 -4.93 4.06
N SER A 29 -6.68 -5.76 3.39
CA SER A 29 -7.16 -6.86 2.53
C SER A 29 -8.01 -7.86 3.31
N VAL A 30 -7.58 -8.27 4.52
CA VAL A 30 -8.37 -9.18 5.36
C VAL A 30 -9.73 -8.59 5.70
N ARG A 31 -9.79 -7.30 6.06
CA ARG A 31 -11.05 -6.62 6.41
C ARG A 31 -11.96 -6.42 5.21
N GLN A 32 -11.37 -6.15 4.04
CA GLN A 32 -12.10 -6.08 2.77
C GLN A 32 -12.76 -7.43 2.48
N CYS A 33 -12.01 -8.54 2.55
CA CYS A 33 -12.55 -9.88 2.34
C CYS A 33 -13.63 -10.27 3.37
N GLN A 34 -13.49 -9.80 4.61
CA GLN A 34 -14.49 -9.98 5.68
C GLN A 34 -15.68 -9.00 5.60
N LYS A 35 -15.72 -8.12 4.58
CA LYS A 35 -16.74 -7.07 4.41
C LYS A 35 -16.86 -6.11 5.61
N LYS A 36 -15.79 -5.96 6.39
CA LYS A 36 -15.72 -5.05 7.55
C LYS A 36 -15.35 -3.63 7.12
N ALA A 37 -16.27 -2.98 6.41
CA ALA A 37 -16.06 -1.66 5.82
C ALA A 37 -15.64 -0.61 6.86
N TRP A 38 -16.30 -0.55 8.02
CA TRP A 38 -15.98 0.43 9.07
C TRP A 38 -14.55 0.31 9.61
N SER A 39 -14.09 -0.92 9.87
CA SER A 39 -12.72 -1.14 10.36
C SER A 39 -11.68 -0.83 9.27
N TYR A 40 -11.99 -1.17 8.01
CA TYR A 40 -11.16 -0.79 6.87
C TYR A 40 -11.02 0.74 6.79
N THR A 41 -12.16 1.45 6.78
CA THR A 41 -12.19 2.91 6.64
C THR A 41 -11.49 3.60 7.79
N PHE A 42 -11.68 3.13 9.03
CA PHE A 42 -11.01 3.72 10.19
C PHE A 42 -9.49 3.63 10.08
N ILE A 43 -8.94 2.46 9.69
CA ILE A 43 -7.49 2.28 9.50
C ILE A 43 -6.98 3.16 8.37
N GLN A 44 -7.67 3.16 7.22
CA GLN A 44 -7.27 3.94 6.05
C GLN A 44 -7.32 5.44 6.33
N PHE A 45 -8.37 5.91 6.99
CA PHE A 45 -8.53 7.32 7.37
C PHE A 45 -7.47 7.74 8.38
N SER A 46 -7.24 6.91 9.42
CA SER A 46 -6.17 7.15 10.39
C SER A 46 -4.83 7.31 9.69
N LEU A 47 -4.48 6.40 8.77
CA LEU A 47 -3.24 6.44 8.00
C LEU A 47 -3.07 7.75 7.20
N THR A 48 -4.14 8.17 6.52
CA THR A 48 -4.13 9.42 5.73
C THR A 48 -3.97 10.64 6.64
N VAL A 49 -4.73 10.72 7.74
CA VAL A 49 -4.70 11.85 8.67
C VAL A 49 -3.35 11.93 9.39
N THR A 50 -2.86 10.84 9.97
CA THR A 50 -1.55 10.84 10.66
C THR A 50 -0.42 11.14 9.67
N GLY A 51 -0.53 10.68 8.42
CA GLY A 51 0.42 10.98 7.36
C GLY A 51 0.50 12.46 7.05
N ALA A 52 -0.66 13.11 6.87
CA ALA A 52 -0.75 14.55 6.64
C ALA A 52 -0.22 15.35 7.84
N VAL A 53 -0.67 15.01 9.06
CA VAL A 53 -0.26 15.68 10.29
C VAL A 53 1.25 15.59 10.52
N PHE A 54 1.85 14.40 10.42
CA PHE A 54 3.29 14.27 10.58
C PHE A 54 4.07 14.94 9.46
N THR A 55 3.55 14.95 8.23
CA THR A 55 4.22 15.66 7.12
C THR A 55 4.26 17.16 7.40
N ILE A 56 3.13 17.76 7.77
CA ILE A 56 3.06 19.19 8.09
C ILE A 56 3.95 19.51 9.29
N ALA A 57 3.82 18.75 10.39
CA ALA A 57 4.57 19.01 11.62
C ALA A 57 6.09 18.93 11.42
N LEU A 58 6.58 17.93 10.67
CA LEU A 58 8.03 17.80 10.43
C LEU A 58 8.55 18.84 9.43
N LEU A 59 7.80 19.16 8.38
CA LEU A 59 8.24 20.15 7.39
C LEU A 59 8.18 21.59 7.91
N GLU A 60 7.35 21.88 8.90
CA GLU A 60 7.29 23.19 9.55
C GLU A 60 8.39 23.35 10.61
N TYR A 61 8.70 22.28 11.34
CA TYR A 61 9.71 22.30 12.40
C TYR A 61 11.16 22.29 11.87
N TYR A 62 11.42 21.56 10.77
CA TYR A 62 12.77 21.42 10.20
C TYR A 62 12.92 22.25 8.93
N GLN A 63 14.03 22.99 8.79
CA GLN A 63 14.34 23.79 7.60
C GLN A 63 15.30 23.08 6.62
N ASN A 64 16.05 22.09 7.10
CA ASN A 64 17.00 21.31 6.31
C ASN A 64 16.48 19.89 6.07
N ASP A 65 16.96 19.24 5.01
CA ASP A 65 16.68 17.84 4.67
C ASP A 65 15.19 17.49 4.58
N LEU A 66 14.39 18.42 4.03
CA LEU A 66 12.93 18.31 3.91
C LEU A 66 12.46 17.00 3.25
N ILE A 67 13.23 16.48 2.29
CA ILE A 67 12.95 15.21 1.60
C ILE A 67 12.98 14.04 2.59
N GLU A 68 14.03 13.99 3.42
CA GLU A 68 14.18 12.96 4.45
C GLU A 68 13.04 13.05 5.46
N LYS A 69 12.71 14.26 5.92
CA LYS A 69 11.63 14.48 6.90
C LYS A 69 10.25 14.10 6.37
N ARG A 70 9.99 14.30 5.07
CA ARG A 70 8.77 13.78 4.42
C ARG A 70 8.71 12.25 4.45
N ILE A 71 9.82 11.57 4.17
CA ILE A 71 9.87 10.10 4.21
C ILE A 71 9.73 9.58 5.64
N LEU A 72 10.35 10.27 6.60
CA LEU A 72 10.21 9.98 8.03
C LEU A 72 8.76 10.16 8.51
N ALA A 73 8.05 11.19 8.04
CA ALA A 73 6.62 11.37 8.33
C ALA A 73 5.78 10.17 7.87
N ILE A 74 6.04 9.65 6.66
CA ILE A 74 5.35 8.47 6.12
C ILE A 74 5.65 7.25 6.99
N LEU A 75 6.92 7.04 7.35
CA LEU A 75 7.33 5.95 8.23
C LEU A 75 6.63 6.02 9.60
N LEU A 76 6.62 7.19 10.24
CA LEU A 76 5.98 7.40 11.54
C LEU A 76 4.47 7.15 11.46
N SER A 77 3.82 7.62 10.39
CA SER A 77 2.39 7.36 10.16
C SER A 77 2.10 5.86 10.05
N ASN A 78 2.88 5.15 9.21
CA ASN A 78 2.76 3.71 9.04
C ASN A 78 2.97 2.94 10.35
N LEU A 79 3.98 3.33 11.13
CA LEU A 79 4.27 2.74 12.44
C LEU A 79 3.09 2.93 13.41
N VAL A 80 2.67 4.17 13.63
CA VAL A 80 1.62 4.52 14.60
C VAL A 80 0.32 3.79 14.27
N VAL A 81 -0.10 3.83 13.00
CA VAL A 81 -1.35 3.21 12.57
C VAL A 81 -1.25 1.68 12.60
N TRP A 82 -0.09 1.11 12.25
CA TRP A 82 0.13 -0.33 12.35
C TRP A 82 0.03 -0.81 13.80
N PHE A 83 0.69 -0.13 14.74
CA PHE A 83 0.60 -0.46 16.16
C PHE A 83 -0.84 -0.36 16.65
N PHE A 84 -1.51 0.78 16.40
CA PHE A 84 -2.90 0.98 16.81
C PHE A 84 -3.82 -0.12 16.27
N SER A 85 -3.72 -0.42 14.98
CA SER A 85 -4.54 -1.44 14.34
C SER A 85 -4.20 -2.86 14.82
N TYR A 86 -2.92 -3.16 15.07
CA TYR A 86 -2.53 -4.44 15.63
C TYR A 86 -3.15 -4.65 17.01
N PHE A 87 -3.04 -3.67 17.93
CA PHE A 87 -3.58 -3.79 19.28
C PHE A 87 -5.11 -3.86 19.32
N PHE A 88 -5.79 -3.01 18.56
CA PHE A 88 -7.25 -2.93 18.60
C PHE A 88 -7.93 -4.18 18.02
N TYR A 89 -7.25 -4.88 17.10
CA TYR A 89 -7.84 -6.00 16.35
C TYR A 89 -7.14 -7.35 16.56
N ARG A 90 -6.25 -7.46 17.57
CA ARG A 90 -5.53 -8.70 17.92
C ARG A 90 -6.46 -9.86 18.34
N LYS A 91 -7.69 -9.56 18.78
CA LYS A 91 -8.55 -10.50 19.53
C LYS A 91 -9.08 -11.74 18.78
N ASN A 92 -8.82 -11.91 17.47
CA ASN A 92 -9.41 -13.01 16.68
C ASN A 92 -8.43 -13.95 15.98
N ALA A 93 -7.14 -13.95 16.34
CA ALA A 93 -6.20 -14.92 15.79
C ALA A 93 -6.33 -16.25 16.54
N THR A 94 -7.14 -17.17 16.00
CA THR A 94 -7.11 -18.56 16.46
C THR A 94 -5.74 -19.16 16.16
N SER A 95 -4.97 -19.44 17.21
CA SER A 95 -3.65 -20.07 17.09
C SER A 95 -3.84 -21.48 16.54
N LYS A 96 -3.55 -21.66 15.24
CA LYS A 96 -3.46 -23.00 14.65
C LYS A 96 -2.08 -23.57 14.95
N LYS A 97 -2.03 -24.86 15.26
CA LYS A 97 -0.77 -25.58 15.51
C LYS A 97 0.13 -25.52 14.28
N TYR A 98 1.40 -25.20 14.50
CA TYR A 98 2.41 -25.00 13.47
C TYR A 98 2.83 -26.34 12.84
N GLN A 99 2.79 -26.44 11.51
CA GLN A 99 3.34 -27.57 10.76
C GLN A 99 4.27 -27.05 9.67
N PHE A 100 5.56 -27.42 9.73
CA PHE A 100 6.60 -26.93 8.83
C PHE A 100 6.28 -27.18 7.35
N LYS A 101 5.77 -28.38 7.02
CA LYS A 101 5.38 -28.74 5.65
C LYS A 101 4.29 -27.82 5.06
N HIS A 102 3.37 -27.33 5.90
CA HIS A 102 2.32 -26.41 5.46
C HIS A 102 2.89 -25.03 5.11
N TYR A 103 3.87 -24.54 5.88
CA TYR A 103 4.56 -23.27 5.58
C TYR A 103 5.39 -23.35 4.30
N GLN A 104 6.09 -24.46 4.07
CA GLN A 104 6.87 -24.65 2.85
C GLN A 104 5.95 -24.61 1.61
N SER A 105 4.83 -25.33 1.65
CA SER A 105 3.84 -25.30 0.57
C SER A 105 3.20 -23.92 0.39
N ALA A 106 2.82 -23.24 1.49
CA ALA A 106 2.30 -21.89 1.45
C ALA A 106 3.31 -20.88 0.88
N LEU A 107 4.60 -21.02 1.21
CA LEU A 107 5.66 -20.16 0.68
C LEU A 107 5.82 -20.35 -0.83
N PHE A 108 5.87 -21.60 -1.32
CA PHE A 108 5.94 -21.85 -2.76
C PHE A 108 4.70 -21.34 -3.49
N TYR A 109 3.52 -21.46 -2.89
CA TYR A 109 2.29 -20.87 -3.45
C TYR A 109 2.37 -19.34 -3.51
N ILE A 110 2.77 -18.68 -2.42
CA ILE A 110 2.93 -17.23 -2.37
C ILE A 110 3.99 -16.75 -3.35
N LEU A 111 5.11 -17.47 -3.52
CA LEU A 111 6.15 -17.11 -4.48
C LEU A 111 5.72 -17.36 -5.92
N GLY A 112 5.12 -18.51 -6.22
CA GLY A 112 4.67 -18.86 -7.56
C GLY A 112 3.58 -17.93 -8.08
N PHE A 113 2.64 -17.53 -7.22
CA PHE A 113 1.61 -16.55 -7.56
C PHE A 113 2.12 -15.10 -7.44
N GLY A 114 2.86 -14.80 -6.38
CA GLY A 114 3.27 -13.45 -6.03
C GLY A 114 4.38 -12.89 -6.91
N LEU A 115 5.35 -13.71 -7.35
CA LEU A 115 6.47 -13.22 -8.16
C LEU A 115 6.02 -12.66 -9.52
N PRO A 116 5.18 -13.36 -10.32
CA PRO A 116 4.62 -12.77 -11.54
C PRO A 116 3.82 -11.50 -11.25
N LEU A 117 3.08 -11.46 -10.14
CA LEU A 117 2.26 -10.32 -9.77
C LEU A 117 3.11 -9.10 -9.37
N VAL A 118 4.24 -9.32 -8.70
CA VAL A 118 5.23 -8.26 -8.40
C VAL A 118 5.78 -7.65 -9.69
N LEU A 119 6.16 -8.48 -10.67
CA LEU A 119 6.65 -8.00 -11.97
C LEU A 119 5.57 -7.21 -12.72
N HIS A 120 4.32 -7.67 -12.66
CA HIS A 120 3.18 -6.97 -13.24
C HIS A 120 2.99 -5.58 -12.62
N TYR A 121 2.96 -5.49 -11.29
CA TYR A 121 2.85 -4.20 -10.60
C TYR A 121 4.07 -3.30 -10.81
N ALA A 122 5.27 -3.86 -10.85
CA ALA A 122 6.49 -3.12 -11.15
C ALA A 122 6.44 -2.50 -12.57
N SER A 123 5.91 -3.24 -13.54
CA SER A 123 5.72 -2.74 -14.91
C SER A 123 4.73 -1.57 -14.96
N PHE A 124 3.60 -1.68 -14.25
CA PHE A 124 2.64 -0.58 -14.13
C PHE A 124 3.22 0.64 -13.42
N PHE A 125 3.98 0.42 -12.33
CA PHE A 125 4.65 1.47 -11.60
C PHE A 125 5.67 2.22 -12.47
N LEU A 126 6.55 1.48 -13.16
CA LEU A 126 7.53 2.06 -14.08
C LEU A 126 6.82 2.87 -15.16
N LYS A 127 5.81 2.29 -15.83
CA LYS A 127 5.02 3.01 -16.83
C LYS A 127 4.44 4.33 -16.29
N GLY A 128 3.95 4.34 -15.06
CA GLY A 128 3.38 5.53 -14.43
C GLY A 128 4.40 6.56 -13.90
N GLN A 129 5.68 6.21 -13.81
CA GLN A 129 6.73 7.12 -13.30
C GLN A 129 7.77 7.50 -14.36
N LEU A 130 7.91 6.73 -15.45
CA LEU A 130 8.92 6.96 -16.48
C LEU A 130 8.81 8.36 -17.11
N ASP A 131 7.61 8.87 -17.33
CA ASP A 131 7.38 10.21 -17.87
C ASP A 131 8.05 11.29 -17.02
N ARG A 132 8.04 11.15 -15.69
CA ARG A 132 8.68 12.10 -14.76
C ARG A 132 10.20 12.13 -14.91
N ILE A 133 10.81 10.97 -15.19
CA ILE A 133 12.25 10.88 -15.45
C ILE A 133 12.61 11.62 -16.74
N PHE A 134 11.82 11.41 -17.81
CA PHE A 134 12.03 12.14 -19.06
C PHE A 134 11.85 13.64 -18.91
N ILE A 135 10.82 14.07 -18.18
CA ILE A 135 10.55 15.50 -17.95
C ILE A 135 11.68 16.14 -17.14
N TYR A 136 12.15 15.49 -16.07
CA TYR A 136 13.26 15.97 -15.26
C TYR A 136 14.54 16.25 -16.07
N HIS A 137 14.86 15.41 -17.06
CA HIS A 137 16.08 15.57 -17.86
C HIS A 137 15.94 16.51 -19.05
N LYS A 138 14.71 16.81 -19.49
CA LYS A 138 14.44 17.62 -20.69
C LYS A 138 13.88 19.01 -20.41
N PHE A 139 13.27 19.20 -19.24
CA PHE A 139 12.56 20.41 -18.86
C PHE A 139 12.99 20.89 -17.47
N SER A 140 12.46 22.04 -17.05
CA SER A 140 12.78 22.60 -15.74
C SER A 140 12.17 21.80 -14.59
N GLU A 141 12.73 21.93 -13.39
CA GLU A 141 12.14 21.35 -12.17
C GLU A 141 10.72 21.86 -11.90
N THR A 142 10.43 23.11 -12.29
CA THR A 142 9.09 23.69 -12.20
C THR A 142 8.10 22.99 -13.14
N ASP A 143 8.52 22.65 -14.36
CA ASP A 143 7.68 21.90 -15.32
C ASP A 143 7.39 20.49 -14.80
N LEU A 144 8.41 19.83 -14.21
CA LEU A 144 8.23 18.54 -13.55
C LEU A 144 7.21 18.63 -12.40
N GLY A 145 7.29 19.67 -11.59
CA GLY A 145 6.35 19.92 -10.50
C GLY A 145 4.91 20.09 -10.99
N LEU A 146 4.71 20.94 -12.00
CA LEU A 146 3.39 21.17 -12.62
C LEU A 146 2.83 19.89 -13.23
N TYR A 147 3.64 19.16 -13.98
CA TYR A 147 3.25 17.86 -14.54
C TYR A 147 2.86 16.88 -13.43
N ALA A 148 3.65 16.77 -12.36
CA ALA A 148 3.38 15.83 -11.28
C ALA A 148 2.06 16.12 -10.57
N ILE A 149 1.71 17.41 -10.37
CA ILE A 149 0.42 17.83 -9.81
C ILE A 149 -0.73 17.48 -10.77
N GLY A 150 -0.60 17.84 -12.06
CA GLY A 150 -1.62 17.54 -13.07
C GLY A 150 -1.88 16.03 -13.21
N ALA A 151 -0.81 15.23 -13.26
CA ALA A 151 -0.90 13.78 -13.29
C ALA A 151 -1.60 13.22 -12.03
N GLN A 152 -1.37 13.80 -10.85
CA GLN A 152 -2.03 13.38 -9.62
C GLN A 152 -3.53 13.69 -9.63
N LEU A 153 -3.93 14.85 -10.17
CA LEU A 153 -5.35 15.23 -10.31
C LEU A 153 -6.08 14.38 -11.35
N ALA A 154 -5.40 13.96 -12.42
CA ALA A 154 -5.97 13.09 -13.44
C ALA A 154 -6.40 11.72 -12.88
N LEU A 155 -5.81 11.26 -11.76
CA LEU A 155 -6.12 9.98 -11.13
C LEU A 155 -7.45 9.97 -10.34
N VAL A 156 -8.18 11.09 -10.26
CA VAL A 156 -9.44 11.17 -9.50
C VAL A 156 -10.47 10.12 -9.95
N VAL A 157 -10.63 9.92 -11.26
CA VAL A 157 -11.55 8.88 -11.79
C VAL A 157 -11.07 7.47 -11.38
N SER A 158 -9.77 7.23 -11.39
CA SER A 158 -9.20 5.96 -10.95
C SER A 158 -9.49 5.65 -9.48
N ILE A 159 -9.59 6.67 -8.62
CA ILE A 159 -9.98 6.48 -7.21
C ILE A 159 -11.40 5.91 -7.11
N ALA A 160 -12.35 6.45 -7.88
CA ALA A 160 -13.73 5.97 -7.89
C ALA A 160 -13.81 4.50 -8.36
N ILE A 161 -13.10 4.17 -9.45
CA ILE A 161 -13.01 2.78 -9.96
C ILE A 161 -12.40 1.86 -8.90
N GLN A 162 -11.34 2.28 -8.21
CA GLN A 162 -10.72 1.47 -7.15
C GLN A 162 -11.64 1.25 -5.95
N ALA A 163 -12.43 2.25 -5.56
CA ALA A 163 -13.40 2.12 -4.47
C ALA A 163 -14.49 1.10 -4.82
N LEU A 164 -15.04 1.18 -6.05
CA LEU A 164 -16.00 0.20 -6.57
C LEU A 164 -15.39 -1.20 -6.61
N ASN A 165 -14.17 -1.35 -7.17
CA ASN A 165 -13.47 -2.63 -7.19
C ASN A 165 -13.30 -3.21 -5.77
N LYS A 166 -12.92 -2.38 -4.80
CA LYS A 166 -12.77 -2.83 -3.41
C LYS A 166 -14.08 -3.33 -2.81
N ALA A 167 -15.20 -2.68 -3.14
CA ALA A 167 -16.53 -3.06 -2.68
C ALA A 167 -17.06 -4.32 -3.37
N ILE A 168 -16.84 -4.48 -4.67
CA ILE A 168 -17.41 -5.56 -5.50
C ILE A 168 -16.69 -6.89 -5.28
N ILE A 169 -15.35 -6.89 -5.23
CA ILE A 169 -14.52 -8.11 -5.21
C ILE A 169 -14.98 -9.15 -4.16
N PRO A 170 -15.23 -8.80 -2.89
CA PRO A 170 -15.66 -9.78 -1.88
C PRO A 170 -17.00 -10.45 -2.20
N TYR A 171 -17.96 -9.70 -2.76
CA TYR A 171 -19.27 -10.25 -3.14
C TYR A 171 -19.18 -11.10 -4.39
N PHE A 172 -18.35 -10.69 -5.35
CA PHE A 172 -18.10 -11.45 -6.57
C PHE A 172 -17.54 -12.85 -6.26
N TYR A 173 -16.48 -12.93 -5.45
CA TYR A 173 -15.90 -14.23 -5.06
C TYR A 173 -16.84 -15.06 -4.17
N GLU A 174 -17.67 -14.42 -3.33
CA GLU A 174 -18.69 -15.14 -2.57
C GLU A 174 -19.76 -15.76 -3.46
N ALA A 175 -20.25 -15.01 -4.46
CA ALA A 175 -21.26 -15.48 -5.41
C ALA A 175 -20.75 -16.65 -6.27
N LEU A 176 -19.49 -16.57 -6.72
CA LEU A 176 -18.81 -17.69 -7.41
C LEU A 176 -18.73 -18.93 -6.52
N LYS A 177 -18.30 -18.77 -5.25
CA LYS A 177 -18.23 -19.89 -4.29
C LYS A 177 -19.60 -20.51 -4.03
N GLN A 178 -20.67 -19.71 -4.04
CA GLN A 178 -22.05 -20.16 -3.88
C GLN A 178 -22.66 -20.70 -5.19
N LYS A 179 -21.91 -20.75 -6.30
CA LYS A 179 -22.37 -21.13 -7.64
C LYS A 179 -23.59 -20.32 -8.13
N LYS A 180 -23.78 -19.11 -7.61
CA LYS A 180 -24.85 -18.18 -8.05
C LYS A 180 -24.53 -17.54 -9.40
N ILE A 181 -23.25 -17.55 -9.77
CA ILE A 181 -22.72 -17.07 -11.04
C ILE A 181 -21.95 -18.25 -11.65
N SER A 182 -22.38 -18.67 -12.83
CA SER A 182 -21.84 -19.78 -13.64
C SER A 182 -21.50 -19.23 -15.02
N ASP A 183 -20.54 -19.83 -15.74
CA ASP A 183 -20.25 -19.48 -17.14
C ASP A 183 -21.51 -19.48 -18.00
N SER A 184 -22.46 -20.38 -17.72
CA SER A 184 -23.76 -20.48 -18.40
C SER A 184 -24.74 -19.34 -18.13
N THR A 185 -24.45 -18.45 -17.17
CA THR A 185 -25.29 -17.31 -16.80
C THR A 185 -24.77 -16.00 -17.40
N ILE A 186 -23.55 -16.01 -17.95
CA ILE A 186 -22.85 -14.83 -18.49
C ILE A 186 -22.85 -14.85 -20.04
N THR A 187 -23.08 -16.00 -20.67
CA THR A 187 -23.42 -16.12 -22.10
C THR A 187 -24.91 -15.95 -22.34
#